data_AF-A0A9D0HFC3-F1
#
_entry.id   AF-A0A9D0HFC3-F1
#
_cell.length_a   1.000
_cell.length_b   1.000
_cell.length_c   1.000
_cell.angle_alpha   90.00
_cell.angle_beta   90.00
_cell.angle_gamma   90.00
#
_symmetry.space_group_name_H-M   'P 1'
#
loop_
_entity.id
_entity.type
_entity.pdbx_description
1 polymer ?
#
loop_
_entity_poly.entity_id
_entity_poly.type
_entity_poly.pdbx_seq_one_letter_code
_entity_poly.pdbx_strand_id
1 'polypeptide(L)'
;MSVAVATRMPVEELGAALAMHCTLYKLDRRAARRELDVTQRSYFDEGCTWADSNNNVIKLLKDDPKAVAAGYYSLSEARGWFSRLLGLGRARGISAPADDELEQLAREMHANKQPRDEAKAKRMAELRELVDESLERQTG
;
A
#
# COMPACT_ATOMS: atom_id res chain seq x y z
N MET A 1 4.65 17.63 -17.27
CA MET A 1 3.43 16.79 -17.25
C MET A 1 2.81 16.88 -18.63
N SER A 2 2.63 15.75 -19.35
CA SER A 2 1.96 15.77 -20.66
C SER A 2 0.45 15.64 -20.48
N VAL A 3 -0.34 16.16 -21.42
CA VAL A 3 -1.81 16.06 -21.39
C VAL A 3 -2.26 14.60 -21.31
N ALA A 4 -1.56 13.69 -22.01
CA ALA A 4 -1.84 12.25 -22.00
C ALA A 4 -1.70 11.60 -20.60
N VAL A 5 -0.78 12.10 -19.77
CA VAL A 5 -0.60 11.63 -18.39
C VAL A 5 -1.70 12.20 -17.48
N ALA A 6 -2.09 13.46 -17.69
CA ALA A 6 -3.18 14.09 -16.95
C ALA A 6 -4.52 13.37 -17.20
N THR A 7 -4.78 12.95 -18.45
CA THR A 7 -6.03 12.26 -18.82
C THR A 7 -6.09 10.80 -18.35
N ARG A 8 -4.97 10.21 -17.92
CA ARG A 8 -4.92 8.86 -17.37
C ARG A 8 -4.94 8.83 -15.85
N MET A 9 -4.86 9.99 -15.21
CA MET A 9 -4.85 10.08 -13.77
C MET A 9 -6.24 9.72 -13.22
N PRO A 10 -6.37 8.67 -12.41
CA PRO A 10 -7.64 8.31 -11.81
C PRO A 10 -8.10 9.41 -10.83
N VAL A 11 -9.40 9.48 -10.57
CA VAL A 11 -10.01 10.58 -9.79
C VAL A 11 -9.45 10.67 -8.36
N GLU A 12 -9.00 9.53 -7.83
CA GLU A 12 -8.32 9.37 -6.56
C GLU A 12 -6.99 10.15 -6.52
N GLU A 13 -6.17 9.95 -7.55
CA GLU A 13 -4.88 10.63 -7.69
C GLU A 13 -5.08 12.14 -7.91
N LEU A 14 -6.12 12.54 -8.65
CA LEU A 14 -6.50 13.93 -8.80
C LEU A 14 -6.91 14.57 -7.48
N GLY A 15 -7.72 13.88 -6.67
CA GLY A 15 -8.14 14.34 -5.34
C GLY A 15 -6.96 14.56 -4.40
N ALA A 16 -6.03 13.60 -4.36
CA ALA A 16 -4.80 13.70 -3.58
C ALA A 16 -3.87 14.82 -4.08
N ALA A 17 -3.65 14.91 -5.39
CA ALA A 17 -2.84 15.95 -6.01
C ALA A 17 -3.40 17.35 -5.72
N LEU A 18 -4.71 17.53 -5.82
CA LEU A 18 -5.38 18.78 -5.49
C LEU A 18 -5.23 19.12 -3.99
N ALA A 19 -5.40 18.16 -3.09
CA ALA A 19 -5.21 18.38 -1.66
C ALA A 19 -3.77 18.76 -1.30
N MET A 20 -2.78 18.09 -1.90
CA MET A 20 -1.37 18.45 -1.78
C MET A 20 -1.12 19.87 -2.30
N HIS A 21 -1.68 20.21 -3.46
CA HIS A 21 -1.57 21.55 -4.04
C HIS A 21 -2.16 22.63 -3.12
N CYS A 22 -3.39 22.43 -2.60
CA CYS A 22 -3.99 23.36 -1.65
C CYS A 22 -3.13 23.54 -0.40
N THR A 23 -2.53 22.46 0.10
CA THR A 23 -1.66 22.50 1.28
C THR A 23 -0.35 23.25 0.99
N LEU A 24 0.28 22.94 -0.14
CA LEU A 24 1.55 23.51 -0.59
C LEU A 24 1.46 25.03 -0.80
N TYR A 25 0.36 25.49 -1.40
CA TYR A 25 0.13 26.90 -1.73
C TYR A 25 -0.79 27.61 -0.74
N LYS A 26 -1.16 26.96 0.37
CA LYS A 26 -2.04 27.51 1.42
C LYS A 26 -3.38 28.03 0.88
N LEU A 27 -3.96 27.31 -0.08
CA LEU A 27 -5.26 27.62 -0.66
C LEU A 27 -6.39 27.16 0.26
N ASP A 28 -7.54 27.85 0.21
CA ASP A 28 -8.73 27.45 0.97
C ASP A 28 -9.29 26.12 0.44
N ARG A 29 -9.07 25.05 1.21
CA ARG A 29 -9.59 23.72 0.92
C ARG A 29 -11.12 23.69 0.87
N ARG A 30 -11.82 24.51 1.67
CA ARG A 30 -13.29 24.56 1.65
C ARG A 30 -13.81 25.19 0.36
N ALA A 31 -13.12 26.20 -0.15
CA ALA A 31 -13.42 26.77 -1.46
C ALA A 31 -13.22 25.73 -2.56
N ALA A 32 -12.05 25.08 -2.62
CA ALA A 32 -11.78 24.03 -3.60
C ALA A 32 -12.82 22.91 -3.55
N ARG A 33 -13.16 22.43 -2.34
CA ARG A 33 -14.15 21.36 -2.11
C ARG A 33 -15.54 21.67 -2.66
N ARG A 34 -15.97 22.93 -2.63
CA ARG A 34 -17.31 23.35 -3.10
C ARG A 34 -17.45 23.21 -4.62
N GLU A 35 -16.34 23.35 -5.35
CA GLU A 35 -16.29 23.23 -6.81
C GLU A 35 -16.25 21.77 -7.29
N LEU A 36 -16.14 20.81 -6.38
CA LEU A 36 -16.03 19.39 -6.70
C LEU A 36 -17.38 18.68 -6.63
N ASP A 37 -17.61 17.79 -7.59
CA ASP A 37 -18.72 16.83 -7.57
C ASP A 37 -18.59 15.85 -6.41
N VAL A 38 -19.68 15.16 -6.06
CA VAL A 38 -19.76 14.27 -4.87
C VAL A 38 -18.61 13.26 -4.80
N THR A 39 -18.31 12.60 -5.92
CA THR A 39 -17.22 11.61 -6.00
C THR A 39 -15.85 12.25 -5.82
N GLN A 40 -15.55 13.32 -6.57
CA GLN A 40 -14.28 14.05 -6.49
C GLN A 40 -14.06 14.64 -5.09
N ARG A 41 -15.14 15.11 -4.46
CA ARG A 41 -15.15 15.67 -3.11
C ARG A 41 -14.74 14.65 -2.06
N SER A 42 -15.21 13.40 -2.15
CA SER A 42 -14.79 12.32 -1.23
C SER A 42 -13.28 12.12 -1.31
N TYR A 43 -12.76 11.91 -2.53
CA TYR A 43 -11.33 11.69 -2.75
C TYR A 43 -10.47 12.89 -2.36
N PHE A 44 -10.97 14.10 -2.55
CA PHE A 44 -10.31 15.32 -2.09
C PHE A 44 -10.26 15.42 -0.56
N ASP A 45 -11.36 15.09 0.15
CA ASP A 45 -11.42 15.12 1.62
C ASP A 45 -10.42 14.13 2.24
N GLU A 46 -10.25 12.96 1.62
CA GLU A 46 -9.25 11.98 2.04
C GLU A 46 -7.83 12.41 1.68
N GLY A 47 -7.64 13.00 0.49
CA GLY A 47 -6.39 13.63 0.10
C GLY A 47 -5.97 14.70 1.11
N CYS A 48 -6.92 15.48 1.64
CA CYS A 48 -6.67 16.46 2.69
C CYS A 48 -6.21 15.79 3.99
N THR A 49 -6.90 14.71 4.40
CA THR A 49 -6.52 13.92 5.58
C THR A 49 -5.10 13.36 5.44
N TRP A 50 -4.76 12.82 4.27
CA TRP A 50 -3.42 12.32 3.99
C TRP A 50 -2.38 13.44 4.01
N ALA A 51 -2.69 14.58 3.39
CA ALA A 51 -1.80 15.74 3.34
C ALA A 51 -1.49 16.28 4.74
N ASP A 52 -2.49 16.31 5.63
CA ASP A 52 -2.32 16.74 7.02
C ASP A 52 -1.39 15.81 7.80
N SER A 53 -1.52 14.50 7.60
CA SER A 53 -0.62 13.50 8.19
C SER A 53 0.79 13.51 7.59
N ASN A 54 0.98 14.01 6.37
CA ASN A 54 2.23 13.91 5.61
C ASN A 54 2.83 15.28 5.25
N ASN A 55 2.63 16.30 6.10
CA ASN A 55 3.12 17.66 5.87
C ASN A 55 4.62 17.77 5.58
N ASN A 56 5.45 16.89 6.16
CA ASN A 56 6.90 16.88 5.90
C ASN A 56 7.21 16.46 4.45
N VAL A 57 6.45 15.53 3.89
CA VAL A 57 6.59 15.11 2.49
C VAL A 57 6.16 16.22 1.55
N ILE A 58 5.10 16.96 1.88
CA ILE A 58 4.63 18.11 1.08
C ILE A 58 5.68 19.23 1.07
N LYS A 59 6.31 19.51 2.22
CA LYS A 59 7.43 20.45 2.28
C LYS A 59 8.62 19.97 1.46
N LEU A 60 8.99 18.69 1.60
CA LEU A 60 10.08 18.10 0.81
C LEU A 60 9.78 18.15 -0.70
N LEU A 61 8.53 17.92 -1.12
CA LEU A 61 8.14 18.03 -2.53
C LEU A 61 8.34 19.44 -3.08
N LYS A 62 8.18 20.46 -2.22
CA LYS A 62 8.47 21.86 -2.56
C LYS A 62 9.96 22.13 -2.69
N ASP A 63 10.71 21.67 -1.69
CA ASP A 63 12.10 22.07 -1.48
C ASP A 63 13.06 21.24 -2.33
N ASP A 64 12.81 19.94 -2.45
CA ASP A 64 13.56 18.99 -3.27
C ASP A 64 12.66 17.89 -3.87
N PRO A 65 12.00 18.17 -5.01
CA PRO A 65 11.18 17.16 -5.69
C PRO A 65 12.01 15.97 -6.21
N LYS A 66 13.34 16.10 -6.40
CA LYS A 66 14.19 14.98 -6.83
C LYS A 66 14.40 13.98 -5.70
N ALA A 67 14.53 14.45 -4.46
CA ALA A 67 14.58 13.57 -3.29
C ALA A 67 13.29 12.75 -3.14
N VAL A 68 12.13 13.34 -3.39
CA VAL A 68 10.85 12.62 -3.39
C VAL A 68 10.82 11.57 -4.50
N ALA A 69 11.25 11.92 -5.72
CA ALA A 69 11.33 10.98 -6.84
C ALA A 69 12.31 9.82 -6.58
N ALA A 70 13.38 10.07 -5.84
CA ALA A 70 14.35 9.06 -5.42
C ALA A 70 13.90 8.23 -4.20
N GLY A 71 12.73 8.51 -3.62
CA GLY A 71 12.18 7.77 -2.49
C GLY A 71 12.71 8.18 -1.11
N TYR A 72 13.38 9.32 -1.00
CA TYR A 72 13.95 9.80 0.27
C TYR A 72 12.91 10.53 1.13
N TYR A 73 11.85 9.82 1.54
CA TYR A 73 10.83 10.34 2.44
C TYR A 73 10.26 9.25 3.34
N SER A 74 9.61 9.66 4.43
CA SER A 74 8.86 8.77 5.32
C SER A 74 7.40 9.21 5.34
N LEU A 75 6.49 8.24 5.18
CA LEU A 75 5.05 8.47 5.25
C LEU A 75 4.54 8.12 6.64
N SER A 76 3.66 8.98 7.15
CA SER A 76 2.85 8.67 8.33
C SER A 76 1.56 8.01 7.90
N GLU A 77 1.05 7.09 8.71
CA GLU A 77 -0.26 6.49 8.48
C GLU A 77 -1.34 7.58 8.49
N ALA A 78 -1.92 7.84 7.32
CA ALA A 78 -3.17 8.57 7.25
C ALA A 78 -4.27 7.63 7.78
N ARG A 79 -4.95 8.01 8.87
CA ARG A 79 -6.15 7.31 9.35
C ARG A 79 -7.29 7.52 8.35
N GLY A 80 -7.29 6.74 7.28
CA GLY A 80 -8.26 6.76 6.20
C GLY A 80 -7.96 5.66 5.19
N TRP A 81 -8.89 5.34 4.30
CA TRP A 81 -8.71 4.26 3.33
C TRP A 81 -7.61 4.56 2.29
N PHE A 82 -7.05 5.76 2.25
CA PHE A 82 -5.85 6.11 1.46
C PHE A 82 -4.62 5.25 1.82
N SER A 83 -4.56 4.69 3.03
CA SER A 83 -3.58 3.64 3.40
C SER A 83 -3.72 2.36 2.57
N ARG A 84 -4.93 2.09 2.04
CA ARG A 84 -5.21 1.00 1.10
C ARG A 84 -4.76 1.36 -0.33
N LEU A 85 -4.78 2.65 -0.71
CA LEU A 85 -4.46 3.12 -2.06
C LEU A 85 -2.94 3.20 -2.33
N LEU A 86 -2.13 3.64 -1.36
CA LEU A 86 -0.67 3.74 -1.55
C LEU A 86 0.07 2.40 -1.49
N GLY A 87 -0.62 1.26 -1.34
CA GLY A 87 0.03 -0.05 -1.25
C GLY A 87 0.88 -0.27 0.02
N LEU A 88 1.00 0.72 0.91
CA LEU A 88 1.66 0.58 2.21
C LEU A 88 0.92 -0.41 3.14
N GLY A 89 -0.36 -0.72 2.87
CA GLY A 89 -1.10 -1.78 3.55
C GLY A 89 -0.69 -3.22 3.20
N ARG A 90 0.31 -3.44 2.31
CA ARG A 90 0.91 -4.76 2.06
C ARG A 90 2.35 -4.91 2.56
N ALA A 91 2.85 -3.96 3.35
CA ALA A 91 4.00 -4.21 4.20
C ALA A 91 3.50 -4.68 5.57
N ARG A 92 3.65 -5.98 5.82
CA ARG A 92 3.86 -6.63 7.13
C ARG A 92 3.61 -5.73 8.35
N GLY A 93 2.56 -6.07 9.10
CA GLY A 93 1.94 -5.22 10.10
C GLY A 93 2.90 -4.52 11.06
N ILE A 94 2.66 -3.23 11.25
CA ILE A 94 2.88 -2.51 12.50
C ILE A 94 1.74 -1.48 12.62
N SER A 95 0.54 -1.98 12.93
CA SER A 95 -0.49 -1.19 13.59
C SER A 95 -0.87 -2.00 14.82
N ALA A 96 -0.46 -1.50 16.00
CA ALA A 96 -0.67 -2.14 17.29
C ALA A 96 -2.12 -2.65 17.41
N PRO A 97 -2.34 -3.97 17.53
CA PRO A 97 -3.65 -4.50 17.83
C PRO A 97 -3.87 -4.44 19.34
N ALA A 98 -5.12 -4.22 19.74
CA ALA A 98 -5.56 -4.61 21.08
C ALA A 98 -5.24 -6.10 21.24
N ASP A 99 -4.47 -6.44 22.27
CA ASP A 99 -3.84 -7.76 22.47
C ASP A 99 -4.83 -8.94 22.36
N ASP A 100 -6.13 -8.70 22.60
CA ASP A 100 -7.19 -9.71 22.54
C ASP A 100 -7.49 -10.26 21.13
N GLU A 101 -7.32 -9.48 20.05
CA GLU A 101 -7.62 -9.96 18.68
C GLU A 101 -6.52 -10.84 18.11
N LEU A 102 -5.26 -10.62 18.50
CA LEU A 102 -4.12 -11.43 18.07
C LEU A 102 -4.17 -12.84 18.67
N GLU A 103 -4.59 -12.96 19.93
CA GLU A 103 -4.70 -14.28 20.57
C GLU A 103 -5.79 -15.14 19.95
N GLN A 104 -6.93 -14.56 19.57
CA GLN A 104 -8.00 -15.29 18.88
C GLN A 104 -7.54 -15.76 17.50
N LEU A 105 -6.89 -14.89 16.73
CA LEU A 105 -6.37 -15.24 15.41
C LEU A 105 -5.26 -16.31 15.50
N ALA A 106 -4.39 -16.25 16.51
CA ALA A 106 -3.36 -17.26 16.74
C ALA A 106 -3.98 -18.63 17.03
N ARG A 107 -5.02 -18.70 17.89
CA ARG A 107 -5.72 -19.97 18.18
C ARG A 107 -6.39 -20.54 16.94
N GLU A 108 -7.03 -19.71 16.13
CA GLU A 108 -7.68 -20.15 14.88
C GLU A 108 -6.65 -20.62 13.82
N MET A 109 -5.50 -19.95 13.71
CA MET A 109 -4.44 -20.34 12.77
C MET A 109 -3.71 -21.61 13.18
N HIS A 110 -3.61 -21.93 14.46
CA HIS A 110 -3.00 -23.17 14.94
C HIS A 110 -3.92 -24.39 14.79
N ALA A 111 -5.24 -24.20 14.82
CA ALA A 111 -6.20 -25.29 14.61
C ALA A 111 -6.27 -25.81 13.15
N ASN A 112 -5.81 -25.02 12.16
CA ASN A 112 -6.05 -25.29 10.74
C ASN A 112 -4.77 -25.58 9.91
N LYS A 113 -3.61 -25.76 10.55
CA LYS A 113 -2.30 -25.92 9.87
C LYS A 113 -1.89 -27.35 9.53
N GLN A 114 -2.50 -28.39 10.09
CA GLN A 114 -1.94 -29.74 9.97
C GLN A 114 -2.15 -30.49 8.63
N PRO A 115 -3.24 -30.34 7.84
CA PRO A 115 -3.42 -31.23 6.68
C PRO A 115 -2.67 -30.77 5.40
N ARG A 116 -2.24 -29.51 5.31
CA ARG A 116 -1.68 -28.94 4.06
C ARG A 116 -0.16 -29.11 3.94
N ASP A 117 0.54 -29.25 5.05
CA ASP A 117 2.00 -29.45 5.06
C ASP A 117 2.40 -30.89 4.76
N GLU A 118 1.60 -31.89 5.19
CA GLU A 118 1.87 -33.30 4.89
C GLU A 118 1.75 -33.61 3.38
N ALA A 119 0.73 -33.06 2.72
CA ALA A 119 0.54 -33.23 1.28
C ALA A 119 1.67 -32.60 0.44
N LYS A 120 2.25 -31.49 0.92
CA LYS A 120 3.41 -30.86 0.27
C LYS A 120 4.70 -31.63 0.55
N ALA A 121 4.88 -32.13 1.77
CA ALA A 121 6.05 -32.96 2.13
C ALA A 121 6.11 -34.24 1.29
N LYS A 122 4.96 -34.91 1.08
CA LYS A 122 4.89 -36.11 0.25
C LYS A 122 5.22 -35.84 -1.22
N ARG A 123 4.71 -34.74 -1.79
CA ARG A 123 5.05 -34.33 -3.17
C ARG A 123 6.53 -33.98 -3.33
N MET A 124 7.15 -33.37 -2.33
CA MET A 124 8.59 -33.06 -2.37
C MET A 124 9.46 -34.31 -2.25
N ALA A 125 9.00 -35.35 -1.57
CA ALA A 125 9.70 -36.64 -1.50
C ALA A 125 9.64 -37.38 -2.84
N GLU A 126 8.45 -37.47 -3.45
CA GLU A 126 8.26 -38.09 -4.78
C GLU A 126 9.09 -37.38 -5.87
N LEU A 127 9.15 -36.04 -5.82
CA LEU A 127 9.97 -35.27 -6.77
C LEU A 127 11.46 -35.48 -6.60
N ARG A 128 11.95 -35.75 -5.38
CA ARG A 128 13.37 -36.04 -5.13
C ARG A 128 13.76 -37.41 -5.68
N GLU A 129 12.91 -38.40 -5.49
CA GLU A 129 13.13 -39.76 -6.01
C GLU A 129 13.19 -39.79 -7.55
N LEU A 130 12.31 -39.06 -8.23
CA LEU A 130 12.33 -38.94 -9.69
C LEU A 130 13.60 -38.22 -10.23
N VAL A 131 14.14 -37.28 -9.44
CA VAL A 131 15.36 -36.56 -9.80
C VAL A 131 16.58 -37.46 -9.62
N ASP A 132 16.64 -38.23 -8.54
CA ASP A 132 17.74 -39.16 -8.27
C ASP A 132 17.79 -40.27 -9.34
N GLU A 133 16.64 -40.86 -9.70
CA GLU A 133 16.56 -41.85 -10.79
C GLU A 133 16.99 -41.28 -12.16
N SER A 134 16.69 -40.00 -12.42
CA SER A 134 17.08 -39.33 -13.66
C SER A 134 18.59 -39.03 -13.72
N LEU A 135 19.21 -38.75 -12.58
CA LEU A 135 20.65 -38.52 -12.47
C LEU A 135 21.45 -39.82 -12.63
N GLU A 136 20.97 -40.92 -12.06
CA GLU A 136 21.61 -42.24 -12.19
C GLU A 136 21.59 -42.75 -13.65
N ARG A 137 20.52 -42.46 -14.41
CA ARG A 137 20.43 -42.83 -15.84
C ARG A 137 21.28 -41.98 -16.79
N GLN A 138 21.79 -40.83 -16.36
CA GLN A 138 22.65 -39.97 -17.19
C GLN A 138 24.15 -40.25 -17.01
N THR A 139 24.54 -40.96 -15.94
CA THR A 139 25.94 -41.24 -15.60
C THR A 139 26.37 -42.69 -15.85
N GLY A 140 25.52 -43.52 -16.46
CA GLY A 140 25.84 -44.86 -16.96
C GLY A 140 25.78 -44.93 -18.48
#